data_AF-A0A9P6J4E1-F1
#
_entry.id   AF-A0A9P6J4E1-F1
#
_cell.length_a   1.000
_cell.length_b   1.000
_cell.length_c   1.000
_cell.angle_alpha   90.00
_cell.angle_beta   90.00
_cell.angle_gamma   90.00
#
_symmetry.space_group_name_H-M   'P 1'
#
loop_
_entity.id
_entity.type
_entity.pdbx_description
1 polymer ?
#
loop_
_entity_poly.entity_id
_entity_poly.type
_entity_poly.pdbx_seq_one_letter_code
_entity_poly.pdbx_strand_id
1 'polypeptide(L)'
;MDEPIPQQPSENEAPSLSPTTAPVLPSATPHLDTTTVSTPSWLLWQFLDSALPTGGFIASNGLEAFAKLHPDSTSPRDVEAYVNYSVHACGYTNLPFINAVWTLVDTWTLRDRELKTERGKRRAMESVLHRIGNIDREYDVFMNNAIQNAASRKQGDGIVMMGVKCFADQLKTPSHRSQSRTTPGWGSRYEEEDAEEEEKKEGEEDENDNELGPNIRILKPFKTLIRSEEIAGHYPIAFAMIARDDTIFTFASTCSDIIVVCYPPRAGRTLSSTTHYDSIPS
;
A
#
# COMPACT_ATOMS: atom_id res chain seq x y z
N MET A 1 23.51 27.16 66.83
CA MET A 1 23.30 27.92 65.59
C MET A 1 22.20 27.19 64.86
N ASP A 2 20.97 27.59 65.13
CA ASP A 2 19.76 26.95 64.63
C ASP A 2 19.39 27.57 63.28
N GLU A 3 19.36 26.77 62.22
CA GLU A 3 18.85 27.19 60.93
C GLU A 3 17.31 27.19 60.91
N PRO A 4 16.68 28.23 60.34
CA PRO A 4 15.23 28.33 60.29
C PRO A 4 14.65 27.46 59.16
N ILE A 5 13.61 26.70 59.51
CA ILE A 5 12.82 25.86 58.60
C ILE A 5 12.04 26.76 57.60
N PRO A 6 12.07 26.49 56.28
CA PRO A 6 11.31 27.26 55.30
C PRO A 6 9.81 27.04 55.47
N GLN A 7 9.06 28.14 55.64
CA GLN A 7 7.60 28.13 55.65
C GLN A 7 7.05 27.73 54.27
N GLN A 8 6.21 26.70 54.25
CA GLN A 8 5.45 26.33 53.05
C GLN A 8 4.36 27.36 52.75
N PRO A 9 4.15 27.73 51.46
CA PRO A 9 3.11 28.67 51.08
C PRO A 9 1.72 28.04 51.24
N SER A 10 0.81 28.84 51.79
CA SER A 10 -0.60 28.53 52.01
C SER A 10 -1.34 28.31 50.68
N GLU A 11 -1.98 27.15 50.56
CA GLU A 11 -2.98 26.84 49.54
C GLU A 11 -4.23 27.70 49.77
N ASN A 12 -4.43 28.74 48.95
CA ASN A 12 -5.72 29.40 48.81
C ASN A 12 -5.83 30.07 47.45
N GLU A 13 -7.04 30.02 46.89
CA GLU A 13 -7.50 30.56 45.61
C GLU A 13 -7.31 29.64 44.38
N ALA A 14 -8.21 28.67 44.27
CA ALA A 14 -8.58 28.09 42.99
C ALA A 14 -9.36 29.15 42.16
N PRO A 15 -8.91 29.50 40.95
CA PRO A 15 -9.64 30.42 40.08
C PRO A 15 -10.92 29.75 39.56
N SER A 16 -12.06 30.40 39.83
CA SER A 16 -13.37 30.09 39.25
C SER A 16 -13.27 30.21 37.72
N LEU A 17 -13.23 29.06 37.04
CA LEU A 17 -13.29 28.98 35.59
C LEU A 17 -14.73 29.20 35.13
N SER A 18 -14.94 30.30 34.44
CA SER A 18 -16.14 30.59 33.66
C SER A 18 -16.44 29.44 32.68
N PRO A 19 -17.71 29.10 32.42
CA PRO A 19 -18.07 28.09 31.43
C PRO A 19 -17.69 28.57 30.03
N THR A 20 -16.53 28.13 29.53
CA THR A 20 -16.14 28.26 28.13
C THR A 20 -17.17 27.52 27.28
N THR A 21 -17.98 28.29 26.55
CA THR A 21 -18.91 27.80 25.54
C THR A 21 -18.12 26.97 24.54
N ALA A 22 -18.34 25.65 24.55
CA ALA A 22 -17.71 24.75 23.60
C ALA A 22 -18.06 25.19 22.17
N PRO A 23 -17.08 25.30 21.27
CA PRO A 23 -17.36 25.59 19.87
C PRO A 23 -18.24 24.46 19.32
N VAL A 24 -19.44 24.82 18.86
CA VAL A 24 -20.34 23.92 18.16
C VAL A 24 -19.65 23.51 16.87
N LEU A 25 -19.03 22.33 16.88
CA LEU A 25 -18.47 21.70 15.70
C LEU A 25 -19.62 21.50 14.70
N PRO A 26 -19.50 22.00 13.46
CA PRO A 26 -20.49 21.72 12.43
C PRO A 26 -20.53 20.21 12.23
N SER A 27 -21.68 19.61 12.54
CA SER A 27 -22.03 18.23 12.23
C SER A 27 -22.19 18.08 10.72
N ALA A 28 -21.09 18.19 9.99
CA ALA A 28 -21.01 17.82 8.60
C ALA A 28 -20.87 16.30 8.55
N THR A 29 -22.00 15.59 8.51
CA THR A 29 -21.99 14.21 8.03
C THR A 29 -21.49 14.25 6.58
N PRO A 30 -20.31 13.69 6.26
CA PRO A 30 -19.87 13.60 4.88
C PRO A 30 -20.87 12.69 4.15
N HIS A 31 -21.73 13.31 3.34
CA HIS A 31 -22.59 12.59 2.41
C HIS A 31 -21.66 12.04 1.32
N LEU A 32 -21.25 10.77 1.46
CA LEU A 32 -20.57 10.07 0.37
C LEU A 32 -21.56 9.97 -0.79
N ASP A 33 -21.37 10.78 -1.82
CA ASP A 33 -22.10 10.64 -3.08
C ASP A 33 -21.66 9.35 -3.78
N THR A 34 -22.44 8.28 -3.58
CA THR A 34 -22.20 6.91 -4.07
C THR A 34 -22.37 6.72 -5.59
N THR A 35 -22.54 7.79 -6.38
CA THR A 35 -23.17 7.70 -7.71
C THR A 35 -22.23 7.59 -8.91
N THR A 36 -20.91 7.48 -8.74
CA THR A 36 -19.99 7.22 -9.87
C THR A 36 -18.92 6.18 -9.54
N VAL A 37 -19.32 4.95 -9.21
CA VAL A 37 -18.39 3.80 -9.17
C VAL A 37 -18.20 3.29 -10.61
N SER A 38 -17.29 3.92 -11.34
CA SER A 38 -16.80 3.43 -12.64
C SER A 38 -15.64 2.45 -12.38
N THR A 39 -15.79 1.21 -12.89
CA THR A 39 -14.90 0.03 -12.70
C THR A 39 -14.73 -0.48 -11.25
N PRO A 40 -14.48 -1.78 -11.05
CA PRO A 40 -15.17 -2.47 -9.99
C PRO A 40 -14.36 -2.64 -8.70
N SER A 41 -14.98 -2.24 -7.59
CA SER A 41 -14.60 -2.53 -6.21
C SER A 41 -14.16 -3.98 -5.96
N TRP A 42 -14.62 -4.96 -6.76
CA TRP A 42 -14.25 -6.38 -6.61
C TRP A 42 -12.78 -6.68 -6.90
N LEU A 43 -12.09 -5.95 -7.79
CA LEU A 43 -10.66 -6.17 -8.03
C LEU A 43 -9.83 -5.82 -6.80
N LEU A 44 -10.18 -4.71 -6.13
CA LEU A 44 -9.57 -4.36 -4.85
C LEU A 44 -9.83 -5.45 -3.81
N TRP A 45 -11.06 -5.96 -3.72
CA TRP A 45 -11.38 -7.08 -2.83
C TRP A 45 -10.56 -8.33 -3.16
N GLN A 46 -10.27 -8.59 -4.43
CA GLN A 46 -9.39 -9.69 -4.83
C GLN A 46 -7.93 -9.46 -4.43
N PHE A 47 -7.41 -8.24 -4.59
CA PHE A 47 -6.05 -7.90 -4.12
C PHE A 47 -5.91 -7.92 -2.60
N LEU A 48 -7.01 -7.72 -1.88
CA LEU A 48 -7.10 -7.81 -0.41
C LEU A 48 -7.44 -9.23 0.08
N ASP A 49 -7.71 -10.17 -0.83
CA ASP A 49 -8.07 -11.53 -0.45
C ASP A 49 -6.85 -12.27 0.11
N SER A 50 -7.01 -12.86 1.30
CA SER A 50 -6.00 -13.74 1.89
C SER A 50 -5.66 -14.97 1.04
N ALA A 51 -6.55 -15.36 0.13
CA ALA A 51 -6.33 -16.46 -0.81
C ALA A 51 -5.50 -16.03 -2.04
N LEU A 52 -5.07 -14.77 -2.14
CA LEU A 52 -4.23 -14.31 -3.23
C LEU A 52 -2.89 -15.07 -3.22
N PRO A 53 -2.48 -15.70 -4.35
CA PRO A 53 -1.29 -16.54 -4.41
C PRO A 53 0.02 -15.71 -4.45
N THR A 54 0.13 -14.71 -3.57
CA THR A 54 1.33 -13.87 -3.41
C THR A 54 2.25 -14.38 -2.29
N GLY A 55 1.82 -15.40 -1.54
CA GLY A 55 2.56 -15.99 -0.42
C GLY A 55 2.14 -15.43 0.95
N GLY A 56 2.75 -15.93 2.02
CA GLY A 56 2.41 -15.54 3.40
C GLY A 56 2.65 -14.05 3.69
N PHE A 57 1.87 -13.47 4.60
CA PHE A 57 1.89 -12.03 4.91
C PHE A 57 3.24 -11.53 5.43
N ILE A 58 3.82 -10.50 4.78
CA ILE A 58 5.02 -9.76 5.26
C ILE A 58 4.84 -9.24 6.70
N ALA A 59 3.59 -8.92 7.07
CA ALA A 59 3.22 -8.38 8.37
C ALA A 59 3.22 -9.42 9.51
N SER A 60 3.46 -10.70 9.22
CA SER A 60 3.64 -11.72 10.27
C SER A 60 4.97 -11.59 11.03
N ASN A 61 5.86 -10.70 10.57
CA ASN A 61 7.19 -10.55 11.13
C ASN A 61 7.13 -10.28 12.63
N GLY A 62 7.86 -11.11 13.37
CA GLY A 62 7.99 -10.96 14.81
C GLY A 62 6.82 -11.49 15.63
N LEU A 63 5.67 -11.87 15.05
CA LEU A 63 4.56 -12.40 15.87
C LEU A 63 4.92 -13.75 16.51
N GLU A 64 5.59 -14.61 15.75
CA GLU A 64 6.10 -15.88 16.28
C GLU A 64 7.19 -15.66 17.34
N ALA A 65 8.08 -14.69 17.12
CA ALA A 65 9.11 -14.31 18.09
C ALA A 65 8.49 -13.71 19.35
N PHE A 66 7.47 -12.87 19.21
CA PHE A 66 6.70 -12.29 20.30
C PHE A 66 6.05 -13.39 21.14
N ALA A 67 5.37 -14.36 20.50
CA ALA A 67 4.77 -15.50 21.18
C ALA A 67 5.81 -16.38 21.90
N LYS A 68 7.00 -16.58 21.32
CA LYS A 68 8.10 -17.34 21.92
C LYS A 68 8.74 -16.63 23.11
N LEU A 69 8.86 -15.30 23.07
CA LEU A 69 9.47 -14.50 24.13
C LEU A 69 8.51 -14.25 25.30
N HIS A 70 7.20 -14.35 25.05
CA HIS A 70 6.15 -14.08 26.04
C HIS A 70 5.19 -15.28 26.18
N PRO A 71 5.68 -16.49 26.50
CA PRO A 71 4.83 -17.68 26.55
C PRO A 71 3.66 -17.54 27.53
N ASP A 72 3.91 -16.87 28.66
CA ASP A 72 2.91 -16.61 29.71
C ASP A 72 2.13 -15.30 29.49
N SER A 73 2.57 -14.44 28.57
CA SER A 73 1.99 -13.13 28.25
C SER A 73 1.32 -13.11 26.88
N THR A 74 0.79 -14.27 26.46
CA THR A 74 -0.06 -14.38 25.28
C THR A 74 -1.51 -14.06 25.63
N SER A 75 -1.75 -13.09 26.51
CA SER A 75 -3.11 -12.66 26.78
C SER A 75 -3.66 -12.00 25.51
N PRO A 76 -4.98 -12.09 25.23
CA PRO A 76 -5.57 -11.44 24.07
C PRO A 76 -5.25 -9.93 23.98
N ARG A 77 -5.08 -9.27 25.14
CA ARG A 77 -4.73 -7.85 25.21
C ARG A 77 -3.29 -7.56 24.75
N ASP A 78 -2.35 -8.44 25.05
CA ASP A 78 -0.95 -8.27 24.67
C ASP A 78 -0.78 -8.50 23.17
N VAL A 79 -1.49 -9.49 22.61
CA VAL A 79 -1.56 -9.73 21.16
C VAL A 79 -2.21 -8.55 20.45
N GLU A 80 -3.32 -8.03 20.98
CA GLU A 80 -3.98 -6.83 20.42
C GLU A 80 -3.03 -5.62 20.44
N ALA A 81 -2.31 -5.39 21.54
CA ALA A 81 -1.32 -4.31 21.63
C ALA A 81 -0.19 -4.49 20.61
N TYR A 82 0.32 -5.71 20.44
CA TYR A 82 1.32 -6.04 19.43
C TYR A 82 0.82 -5.79 18.01
N VAL A 83 -0.38 -6.24 17.68
CA VAL A 83 -0.99 -6.06 16.36
C VAL A 83 -1.20 -4.58 16.07
N ASN A 84 -1.74 -3.82 17.02
CA ASN A 84 -1.91 -2.37 16.87
C ASN A 84 -0.56 -1.67 16.61
N TYR A 85 0.47 -1.97 17.39
CA TYR A 85 1.81 -1.42 17.16
C TYR A 85 2.36 -1.79 15.79
N SER A 86 2.21 -3.05 15.38
CA SER A 86 2.68 -3.56 14.09
C SER A 86 1.96 -2.91 12.91
N VAL A 87 0.64 -2.69 13.01
CA VAL A 87 -0.15 -1.98 12.01
C VAL A 87 0.33 -0.52 11.88
N HIS A 88 0.56 0.17 13.00
CA HIS A 88 1.11 1.52 12.97
C HIS A 88 2.50 1.56 12.34
N ALA A 89 3.41 0.70 12.78
CA ALA A 89 4.77 0.62 12.23
C ALA A 89 4.75 0.34 10.72
N CYS A 90 3.89 -0.59 10.28
CA CYS A 90 3.66 -0.90 8.87
C CYS A 90 3.13 0.32 8.10
N GLY A 91 2.15 1.03 8.64
CA GLY A 91 1.61 2.26 8.05
C GLY A 91 2.67 3.34 7.88
N TYR A 92 3.44 3.65 8.92
CA TYR A 92 4.52 4.65 8.85
C TYR A 92 5.64 4.26 7.90
N THR A 93 5.91 2.96 7.76
CA THR A 93 6.93 2.44 6.85
C THR A 93 6.47 2.47 5.40
N ASN A 94 5.23 2.05 5.12
CA ASN A 94 4.78 1.81 3.74
C ASN A 94 4.08 3.01 3.10
N LEU A 95 3.26 3.73 3.86
CA LEU A 95 2.39 4.79 3.30
C LEU A 95 3.15 5.91 2.59
N PRO A 96 4.31 6.41 3.10
CA PRO A 96 5.06 7.46 2.39
C PRO A 96 5.49 7.02 0.98
N PHE A 97 5.96 5.78 0.83
CA PHE A 97 6.40 5.23 -0.45
C PHE A 97 5.21 4.95 -1.38
N ILE A 98 4.12 4.39 -0.86
CA ILE A 98 2.87 4.19 -1.60
C ILE A 98 2.38 5.52 -2.17
N ASN A 99 2.30 6.56 -1.33
CA ASN A 99 1.82 7.87 -1.74
C ASN A 99 2.74 8.54 -2.78
N ALA A 100 4.06 8.37 -2.63
CA ALA A 100 5.03 8.90 -3.59
C ALA A 100 4.87 8.23 -4.97
N VAL A 101 4.79 6.90 -5.03
CA VAL A 101 4.55 6.16 -6.28
C VAL A 101 3.21 6.52 -6.88
N TRP A 102 2.16 6.56 -6.07
CA TRP A 102 0.83 6.94 -6.49
C TRP A 102 0.81 8.28 -7.23
N THR A 103 1.42 9.31 -6.62
CA THR A 103 1.51 10.66 -7.21
C THR A 103 2.24 10.65 -8.56
N LEU A 104 3.27 9.81 -8.71
CA LEU A 104 3.99 9.65 -9.97
C LEU A 104 3.13 9.01 -11.05
N VAL A 105 2.39 7.94 -10.72
CA VAL A 105 1.50 7.25 -11.65
C VAL A 105 0.33 8.16 -12.03
N ASP A 106 -0.21 8.95 -11.10
CA ASP A 106 -1.24 9.93 -11.40
C ASP A 106 -0.74 11.03 -12.36
N THR A 107 0.44 11.57 -12.09
CA THR A 107 1.10 12.53 -12.98
C THR A 107 1.34 11.93 -14.38
N TRP A 108 1.71 10.66 -14.45
CA TRP A 108 1.85 9.94 -15.72
C TRP A 108 0.52 9.87 -16.46
N THR A 109 -0.55 9.43 -15.81
CA THR A 109 -1.86 9.28 -16.45
C THR A 109 -2.41 10.59 -16.99
N LEU A 110 -2.23 11.70 -16.27
CA LEU A 110 -2.58 13.04 -16.76
C LEU A 110 -1.77 13.40 -18.02
N ARG A 111 -0.45 13.23 -17.99
CA ARG A 111 0.44 13.54 -19.12
C ARG A 111 0.18 12.66 -20.34
N ASP A 112 -0.11 11.39 -20.14
CA ASP A 112 -0.41 10.45 -21.22
C ASP A 112 -1.65 10.88 -22.02
N ARG A 113 -2.66 11.46 -21.35
CA ARG A 113 -3.85 12.04 -21.98
C ARG A 113 -3.54 13.33 -22.75
N GLU A 114 -2.59 14.15 -22.27
CA GLU A 114 -2.21 15.44 -22.89
C GLU A 114 -1.26 15.28 -24.08
N LEU A 115 -0.35 14.31 -24.03
CA LEU A 115 0.70 14.11 -25.02
C LEU A 115 0.15 13.49 -26.30
N LYS A 116 0.24 14.24 -27.41
CA LYS A 116 -0.27 13.80 -28.72
C LYS A 116 0.62 12.78 -29.43
N THR A 117 1.91 12.74 -29.10
CA THR A 117 2.91 11.92 -29.80
C THR A 117 3.33 10.72 -28.96
N GLU A 118 3.37 9.53 -29.55
CA GLU A 118 3.84 8.31 -28.88
C GLU A 118 5.28 8.41 -28.38
N ARG A 119 6.15 9.10 -29.12
CA ARG A 119 7.52 9.37 -28.66
C ARG A 119 7.56 10.19 -27.37
N GLY A 120 6.65 11.16 -27.24
CA GLY A 120 6.52 12.00 -26.05
C GLY A 120 6.01 11.19 -24.86
N LYS A 121 4.98 10.38 -25.07
CA LYS A 121 4.43 9.46 -24.07
C LYS A 121 5.51 8.49 -23.56
N ARG A 122 6.23 7.82 -24.46
CA ARG A 122 7.30 6.88 -24.09
C ARG A 122 8.36 7.53 -23.19
N ARG A 123 8.86 8.72 -23.57
CA ARG A 123 9.85 9.47 -22.77
C ARG A 123 9.33 9.87 -21.40
N ALA A 124 8.07 10.31 -21.33
CA ALA A 124 7.44 10.66 -20.06
C ALA A 124 7.27 9.42 -19.16
N MET A 125 6.87 8.28 -19.74
CA MET A 125 6.75 7.01 -19.05
C MET A 125 8.10 6.51 -18.51
N GLU A 126 9.14 6.50 -19.34
CA GLU A 126 10.51 6.15 -18.95
C GLU A 126 11.00 7.02 -17.78
N SER A 127 10.75 8.33 -17.84
CA SER A 127 11.09 9.24 -16.75
C SER A 127 10.35 8.93 -15.46
N VAL A 128 9.08 8.51 -15.53
CA VAL A 128 8.28 8.13 -14.36
C VAL A 128 8.76 6.80 -13.78
N LEU A 129 8.99 5.79 -14.62
CA LEU A 129 9.53 4.49 -14.22
C LEU A 129 10.88 4.62 -13.56
N HIS A 130 11.78 5.47 -14.08
CA HIS A 130 13.06 5.76 -13.46
C HIS A 130 12.89 6.31 -12.03
N ARG A 131 11.92 7.22 -11.82
CA ARG A 131 11.64 7.77 -10.48
C ARG A 131 11.04 6.72 -9.55
N ILE A 132 10.13 5.87 -10.05
CA ILE A 132 9.57 4.75 -9.27
C ILE A 132 10.67 3.79 -8.87
N GLY A 133 11.59 3.44 -9.78
CA GLY A 133 12.74 2.58 -9.49
C GLY A 133 13.66 3.16 -8.42
N ASN A 134 13.85 4.48 -8.38
CA ASN A 134 14.59 5.12 -7.28
C ASN A 134 13.86 4.98 -5.93
N ILE A 135 12.54 5.19 -5.90
CA ILE A 135 11.73 5.01 -4.68
C ILE A 135 11.77 3.55 -4.21
N ASP A 136 11.74 2.58 -5.12
CA ASP A 136 11.83 1.16 -4.80
C ASP A 136 13.21 0.79 -4.20
N ARG A 137 14.30 1.37 -4.71
CA ARG A 137 15.64 1.22 -4.11
C ARG A 137 15.75 1.89 -2.75
N GLU A 138 15.14 3.06 -2.56
CA GLU A 138 15.09 3.71 -1.24
C GLU A 138 14.31 2.86 -0.23
N TYR A 139 13.19 2.28 -0.64
CA TYR A 139 12.42 1.34 0.17
C TYR A 139 13.23 0.08 0.51
N ASP A 140 14.01 -0.44 -0.46
CA ASP A 140 14.89 -1.58 -0.25
C ASP A 140 15.89 -1.36 0.89
N VAL A 141 16.55 -0.19 0.86
CA VAL A 141 17.52 0.23 1.89
C VAL A 141 16.84 0.51 3.23
N PHE A 142 15.61 1.02 3.20
CA PHE A 142 14.82 1.28 4.41
C PHE A 142 14.48 -0.01 5.18
N MET A 143 14.31 -1.12 4.46
CA MET A 143 13.94 -2.41 5.05
C MET A 143 15.13 -3.12 5.70
N ASN A 144 15.29 -2.95 7.00
CA ASN A 144 16.37 -3.55 7.79
C ASN A 144 16.25 -5.08 8.01
N ASN A 145 15.09 -5.67 7.72
CA ASN A 145 14.86 -7.11 7.92
C ASN A 145 14.89 -7.84 6.57
N ALA A 146 15.93 -8.66 6.36
CA ALA A 146 16.14 -9.39 5.11
C ALA A 146 15.00 -10.36 4.74
N ILE A 147 14.34 -10.98 5.73
CA ILE A 147 13.21 -11.89 5.50
C ILE A 147 12.00 -11.11 5.00
N GLN A 148 11.67 -10.00 5.67
CA GLN A 148 10.58 -9.12 5.23
C GLN A 148 10.86 -8.50 3.85
N ASN A 149 12.11 -8.10 3.61
CA ASN A 149 12.53 -7.56 2.33
C ASN A 149 12.33 -8.61 1.21
N ALA A 150 12.86 -9.82 1.38
CA ALA A 150 12.70 -10.90 0.41
C ALA A 150 11.22 -11.29 0.19
N ALA A 151 10.42 -11.35 1.25
CA ALA A 151 8.98 -11.59 1.16
C ALA A 151 8.28 -10.46 0.39
N SER A 152 8.66 -9.21 0.65
CA SER A 152 8.11 -8.02 -0.02
C SER A 152 8.38 -8.00 -1.52
N ARG A 153 9.58 -8.38 -1.95
CA ARG A 153 9.91 -8.50 -3.39
C ARG A 153 9.07 -9.58 -4.07
N LYS A 154 8.98 -10.78 -3.46
CA LYS A 154 8.16 -11.88 -4.01
C LYS A 154 6.67 -11.52 -4.12
N GLN A 155 6.13 -10.87 -3.10
CA GLN A 155 4.73 -10.42 -3.13
C GLN A 155 4.49 -9.35 -4.20
N GLY A 156 5.42 -8.40 -4.34
CA GLY A 156 5.33 -7.36 -5.36
C GLY A 156 5.50 -7.88 -6.79
N ASP A 157 6.37 -8.86 -7.02
CA ASP A 157 6.47 -9.56 -8.31
C ASP A 157 5.14 -10.26 -8.64
N GLY A 158 4.60 -11.04 -7.70
CA GLY A 158 3.34 -11.76 -7.87
C GLY A 158 2.14 -10.85 -8.18
N ILE A 159 2.02 -9.72 -7.46
CA ILE A 159 0.91 -8.78 -7.68
C ILE A 159 1.02 -8.09 -9.05
N VAL A 160 2.23 -7.74 -9.52
CA VAL A 160 2.44 -7.15 -10.85
C VAL A 160 2.11 -8.16 -11.95
N MET A 161 2.57 -9.41 -11.81
CA MET A 161 2.32 -10.46 -12.79
C MET A 161 0.83 -10.74 -12.92
N MET A 162 0.13 -10.84 -11.79
CA MET A 162 -1.31 -11.01 -11.77
C MET A 162 -2.03 -9.78 -12.33
N GLY A 163 -1.62 -8.57 -11.94
CA GLY A 163 -2.18 -7.32 -12.47
C GLY A 163 -2.11 -7.28 -13.99
N VAL A 164 -0.92 -7.46 -14.57
CA VAL A 164 -0.74 -7.47 -16.04
C VAL A 164 -1.65 -8.50 -16.71
N LYS A 165 -1.76 -9.72 -16.15
CA LYS A 165 -2.60 -10.78 -16.72
C LYS A 165 -4.11 -10.47 -16.60
N CYS A 166 -4.58 -10.13 -15.40
CA CYS A 166 -5.99 -9.86 -15.13
C CYS A 166 -6.50 -8.63 -15.91
N PHE A 167 -5.67 -7.60 -16.06
CA PHE A 167 -6.06 -6.38 -16.76
C PHE A 167 -5.95 -6.50 -18.29
N ALA A 168 -4.99 -7.28 -18.81
CA ALA A 168 -4.90 -7.53 -20.25
C ALA A 168 -6.19 -8.17 -20.79
N ASP A 169 -6.81 -9.07 -20.02
CA ASP A 169 -8.06 -9.73 -20.43
C ASP A 169 -9.29 -8.82 -20.32
N GLN A 170 -9.29 -7.86 -19.39
CA GLN A 170 -10.39 -6.88 -19.27
C GLN A 170 -10.35 -5.82 -20.37
N LEU A 171 -9.17 -5.49 -20.87
CA LEU A 171 -8.98 -4.50 -21.94
C LEU A 171 -9.09 -5.08 -23.34
N LYS A 172 -9.13 -6.40 -23.49
CA LYS A 172 -9.66 -7.04 -24.70
C LYS A 172 -11.16 -6.79 -24.72
N THR A 173 -11.55 -5.54 -24.99
CA THR A 173 -12.92 -5.19 -25.34
C THR A 173 -13.37 -6.23 -26.36
N PRO A 174 -14.50 -6.93 -26.18
CA PRO A 174 -15.00 -7.82 -27.21
C PRO A 174 -15.41 -6.92 -28.37
N SER A 175 -14.44 -6.58 -29.24
CA SER A 175 -14.60 -5.84 -30.47
C SER A 175 -15.61 -6.62 -31.27
N HIS A 176 -16.88 -6.23 -31.13
CA HIS A 176 -18.09 -6.75 -31.77
C HIS A 176 -17.79 -7.98 -32.61
N ARG A 177 -17.50 -9.11 -31.95
CA ARG A 177 -17.44 -10.39 -32.64
C ARG A 177 -18.90 -10.70 -32.88
N SER A 178 -19.41 -10.15 -33.97
CA SER A 178 -20.65 -10.53 -34.62
C SER A 178 -20.55 -12.03 -34.86
N GLN A 179 -20.89 -12.81 -33.84
CA GLN A 179 -20.94 -14.25 -33.89
C GLN A 179 -22.07 -14.61 -34.84
N SER A 180 -21.75 -14.74 -36.12
CA SER A 180 -22.42 -15.73 -36.94
C SER A 180 -22.12 -17.08 -36.32
N ARG A 181 -23.04 -17.58 -35.48
CA ARG A 181 -23.04 -18.93 -34.93
C ARG A 181 -23.07 -19.92 -36.09
N THR A 182 -21.93 -20.41 -36.52
CA THR A 182 -21.80 -21.74 -37.13
C THR A 182 -21.28 -22.66 -36.04
N THR A 183 -22.15 -23.56 -35.57
CA THR A 183 -21.86 -24.59 -34.58
C THR A 183 -20.85 -25.61 -35.12
N PRO A 184 -19.67 -25.80 -34.52
CA PRO A 184 -18.82 -26.94 -34.84
C PRO A 184 -19.20 -28.12 -33.94
N GLY A 185 -19.36 -29.29 -34.58
CA GLY A 185 -19.70 -30.55 -33.93
C GLY A 185 -18.67 -30.96 -32.88
N TRP A 186 -19.18 -31.48 -31.79
CA TRP A 186 -18.44 -32.03 -30.66
C TRP A 186 -17.74 -33.32 -31.09
N GLY A 187 -16.52 -33.22 -31.62
CA GLY A 187 -15.65 -34.33 -31.99
C GLY A 187 -14.47 -34.43 -31.03
N SER A 188 -14.59 -35.36 -30.09
CA SER A 188 -13.59 -35.73 -29.07
C SER A 188 -12.21 -36.03 -29.66
N ARG A 189 -11.18 -35.29 -29.23
CA ARG A 189 -9.79 -35.74 -29.28
C ARG A 189 -8.98 -35.01 -28.21
N TYR A 190 -8.67 -35.71 -27.12
CA TYR A 190 -7.65 -35.28 -26.17
C TYR A 190 -6.30 -35.71 -26.75
N GLU A 191 -5.54 -34.77 -27.30
CA GLU A 191 -4.11 -34.95 -27.54
C GLU A 191 -3.39 -34.20 -26.41
N GLU A 192 -2.58 -34.94 -25.64
CA GLU A 192 -1.57 -34.40 -24.73
C GLU A 192 -0.51 -33.72 -25.60
N GLU A 193 -0.58 -32.40 -25.73
CA GLU A 193 0.48 -31.60 -26.36
C GLU A 193 1.38 -30.99 -25.27
N ASP A 194 2.67 -31.07 -25.56
CA ASP A 194 3.82 -30.86 -24.69
C ASP A 194 3.93 -29.44 -24.11
N ALA A 195 4.35 -29.36 -22.84
CA ALA A 195 4.55 -28.12 -22.08
C ALA A 195 5.75 -27.25 -22.52
N GLU A 196 6.39 -27.55 -23.65
CA GLU A 196 7.59 -26.85 -24.14
C GLU A 196 7.30 -25.73 -25.17
N GLU A 197 6.03 -25.52 -25.58
CA GLU A 197 5.68 -24.48 -26.56
C GLU A 197 5.32 -23.10 -25.97
N GLU A 198 5.23 -22.93 -24.64
CA GLU A 198 4.82 -21.64 -24.05
C GLU A 198 5.91 -20.54 -24.13
N GLU A 199 7.20 -20.88 -24.20
CA GLU A 199 8.28 -19.87 -24.14
C GLU A 199 8.49 -19.10 -25.46
N LYS A 200 7.96 -19.59 -26.60
CA LYS A 200 8.13 -18.93 -27.92
C LYS A 200 7.01 -17.98 -28.31
N LYS A 201 5.91 -17.89 -27.56
CA LYS A 201 4.76 -17.03 -27.88
C LYS A 201 4.82 -15.62 -27.31
N GLU A 202 5.78 -15.28 -26.43
CA GLU A 202 5.90 -13.92 -25.87
C GLU A 202 6.34 -12.85 -26.90
N GLY A 203 6.73 -13.23 -28.13
CA GLY A 203 7.28 -12.29 -29.13
C GLY A 203 6.31 -11.63 -30.11
N GLU A 204 5.04 -12.06 -30.20
CA GLU A 204 4.07 -11.55 -31.19
C GLU A 204 2.91 -10.73 -30.58
N GLU A 205 2.88 -10.49 -29.26
CA GLU A 205 1.76 -9.78 -28.60
C GLU A 205 1.88 -8.23 -28.62
N ASP A 206 2.90 -7.66 -29.25
CA ASP A 206 3.24 -6.23 -29.12
C ASP A 206 2.39 -5.25 -29.96
N GLU A 207 1.57 -5.72 -30.91
CA GLU A 207 0.98 -4.80 -31.91
C GLU A 207 -0.24 -3.98 -31.43
N ASN A 208 -0.85 -4.24 -30.26
CA ASN A 208 -2.04 -3.49 -29.82
C ASN A 208 -1.97 -2.87 -28.42
N ASP A 209 -0.80 -2.39 -28.02
CA ASP A 209 -0.64 -1.66 -26.75
C ASP A 209 -1.36 -0.31 -26.70
N ASN A 210 -1.82 0.20 -27.85
CA ASN A 210 -2.55 1.46 -27.94
C ASN A 210 -3.96 1.39 -27.36
N GLU A 211 -4.57 0.20 -27.31
CA GLU A 211 -5.91 -0.01 -26.74
C GLU A 211 -5.87 -0.05 -25.20
N LEU A 212 -4.69 -0.20 -24.61
CA LEU A 212 -4.55 -0.26 -23.16
C LEU A 212 -4.65 1.13 -22.51
N GLY A 213 -5.41 1.22 -21.41
CA GLY A 213 -5.47 2.44 -20.61
C GLY A 213 -4.10 2.85 -20.05
N PRO A 214 -3.89 4.15 -19.72
CA PRO A 214 -2.62 4.68 -19.22
C PRO A 214 -2.04 3.91 -18.02
N ASN A 215 -2.90 3.45 -17.12
CA ASN A 215 -2.53 2.68 -15.94
C ASN A 215 -1.90 1.33 -16.31
N ILE A 216 -2.38 0.67 -17.37
CA ILE A 216 -1.90 -0.67 -17.76
C ILE A 216 -0.67 -0.56 -18.66
N ARG A 217 -0.57 0.51 -19.47
CA ARG A 217 0.63 0.81 -20.27
C ARG A 217 1.90 0.96 -19.44
N ILE A 218 1.82 1.52 -18.22
CA ILE A 218 2.99 1.65 -17.35
C ILE A 218 3.35 0.35 -16.61
N LEU A 219 2.38 -0.55 -16.37
CA LEU A 219 2.62 -1.83 -15.68
C LEU A 219 3.47 -2.81 -16.51
N LYS A 220 3.31 -2.83 -17.84
CA LYS A 220 4.08 -3.73 -18.72
C LYS A 220 5.60 -3.45 -18.65
N PRO A 221 6.09 -2.22 -18.89
CA PRO A 221 7.50 -1.90 -18.71
C PRO A 221 8.00 -2.11 -17.28
N PHE A 222 7.16 -1.81 -16.26
CA PHE A 222 7.53 -2.05 -14.87
C PHE A 222 7.77 -3.53 -14.58
N LYS A 223 6.90 -4.42 -15.07
CA LYS A 223 7.11 -5.87 -15.05
C LYS A 223 8.44 -6.26 -15.71
N THR A 224 8.78 -5.67 -16.86
CA THR A 224 10.06 -5.93 -17.53
C THR A 224 11.24 -5.53 -16.65
N LEU A 225 11.18 -4.38 -15.98
CA LEU A 225 12.23 -3.93 -15.05
C LEU A 225 12.40 -4.86 -13.85
N ILE A 226 11.31 -5.45 -13.33
CA ILE A 226 11.39 -6.47 -12.27
C ILE A 226 12.07 -7.74 -12.80
N ARG A 227 11.64 -8.23 -13.97
CA ARG A 227 12.23 -9.43 -14.61
C ARG A 227 13.71 -9.27 -14.98
N SER A 228 14.13 -8.05 -15.34
CA SER A 228 15.54 -7.73 -15.61
C SER A 228 16.36 -7.44 -14.35
N GLU A 229 15.74 -7.53 -13.15
CA GLU A 229 16.35 -7.21 -11.86
C GLU A 229 16.91 -5.77 -11.74
N GLU A 230 16.45 -4.86 -12.60
CA GLU A 230 16.81 -3.43 -12.53
C GLU A 230 16.15 -2.73 -11.33
N ILE A 231 15.00 -3.27 -10.90
CA ILE A 231 14.27 -2.87 -9.72
C ILE A 231 13.87 -4.12 -8.93
N ALA A 232 13.67 -3.96 -7.62
CA ALA A 232 13.35 -5.06 -6.72
C ALA A 232 11.85 -5.43 -6.75
N GLY A 233 10.99 -4.46 -7.07
CA GLY A 233 9.55 -4.67 -7.18
C GLY A 233 8.89 -4.94 -5.84
N HIS A 234 9.12 -4.12 -4.82
CA HIS A 234 8.52 -4.35 -3.50
C HIS A 234 6.99 -4.21 -3.51
N TYR A 235 6.33 -5.02 -2.68
CA TYR A 235 4.87 -5.04 -2.55
C TYR A 235 4.21 -3.67 -2.41
N PRO A 236 4.65 -2.73 -1.53
CA PRO A 236 4.01 -1.42 -1.44
C PRO A 236 4.12 -0.60 -2.73
N ILE A 237 5.24 -0.70 -3.44
CA ILE A 237 5.48 -0.01 -4.72
C ILE A 237 4.57 -0.58 -5.80
N ALA A 238 4.56 -1.91 -5.94
CA ALA A 238 3.72 -2.62 -6.89
C ALA A 238 2.22 -2.40 -6.63
N PHE A 239 1.81 -2.46 -5.35
CA PHE A 239 0.44 -2.17 -4.93
C PHE A 239 0.03 -0.76 -5.32
N ALA A 240 0.87 0.26 -5.07
CA ALA A 240 0.57 1.64 -5.42
C ALA A 240 0.38 1.85 -6.94
N MET A 241 1.13 1.12 -7.77
CA MET A 241 0.97 1.18 -9.22
C MET A 241 -0.34 0.59 -9.71
N ILE A 242 -0.77 -0.52 -9.11
CA ILE A 242 -1.99 -1.23 -9.48
C ILE A 242 -3.24 -0.55 -8.91
N ALA A 243 -3.16 -0.08 -7.67
CA ALA A 243 -4.26 0.52 -6.96
C ALA A 243 -4.69 1.87 -7.57
N ARG A 244 -3.92 2.46 -8.51
CA ARG A 244 -4.19 3.78 -9.11
C ARG A 244 -5.49 3.89 -9.90
N ASP A 245 -6.21 2.80 -10.12
CA ASP A 245 -7.50 2.90 -10.79
C ASP A 245 -8.44 3.83 -9.99
N ASP A 246 -9.05 4.80 -10.69
CA ASP A 246 -9.68 6.00 -10.12
C ASP A 246 -10.78 5.68 -9.07
N THR A 247 -11.18 4.41 -8.93
CA THR A 247 -12.16 3.90 -7.96
C THR A 247 -11.59 3.44 -6.61
N ILE A 248 -10.28 3.17 -6.48
CA ILE A 248 -9.72 2.49 -5.30
C ILE A 248 -9.34 3.46 -4.17
N PHE A 249 -8.87 4.68 -4.50
CA PHE A 249 -8.24 5.57 -3.51
C PHE A 249 -9.21 6.35 -2.62
N THR A 250 -10.43 6.62 -3.10
CA THR A 250 -11.45 7.28 -2.28
C THR A 250 -11.64 6.54 -0.95
N PHE A 251 -11.45 5.21 -0.96
CA PHE A 251 -11.48 4.37 0.24
C PHE A 251 -10.21 4.50 1.11
N ALA A 252 -9.01 4.51 0.51
CA ALA A 252 -7.74 4.59 1.25
C ALA A 252 -7.50 5.97 1.90
N SER A 253 -7.91 7.06 1.24
CA SER A 253 -7.86 8.41 1.82
C SER A 253 -8.75 8.52 3.05
N THR A 254 -9.98 7.97 3.01
CA THR A 254 -10.83 7.89 4.20
C THR A 254 -10.23 7.02 5.29
N CYS A 255 -9.50 5.95 4.94
CA CYS A 255 -8.83 5.11 5.93
C CYS A 255 -7.64 5.80 6.62
N SER A 256 -6.90 6.67 5.92
CA SER A 256 -5.81 7.44 6.54
C SER A 256 -6.39 8.42 7.57
N ASP A 257 -7.52 9.06 7.25
CA ASP A 257 -8.25 9.87 8.22
C ASP A 257 -8.83 9.02 9.35
N ILE A 258 -9.32 7.79 9.10
CA ILE A 258 -9.77 6.86 10.14
C ILE A 258 -8.61 6.42 11.05
N ILE A 259 -7.41 6.15 10.52
CA ILE A 259 -6.25 5.78 11.34
C ILE A 259 -5.82 6.96 12.23
N VAL A 260 -5.91 8.20 11.73
CA VAL A 260 -5.63 9.42 12.49
C VAL A 260 -6.76 9.76 13.49
N VAL A 261 -8.03 9.49 13.14
CA VAL A 261 -9.22 9.82 13.95
C VAL A 261 -9.50 8.76 15.03
N CYS A 262 -9.24 7.48 14.78
CA CYS A 262 -9.47 6.41 15.76
C CYS A 262 -8.45 6.41 16.90
N TYR A 263 -7.30 7.07 16.73
CA TYR A 263 -6.27 7.17 17.76
C TYR A 263 -5.67 8.58 17.81
N PRO A 264 -6.41 9.57 18.37
CA PRO A 264 -5.79 10.83 18.72
C PRO A 264 -4.60 10.53 19.65
N PRO A 265 -3.47 11.26 19.52
CA PRO A 265 -2.36 11.11 20.45
C PRO A 265 -2.94 11.23 21.87
N ARG A 266 -2.70 10.20 22.71
CA ARG A 266 -3.15 10.19 24.11
C ARG A 266 -2.59 11.44 24.79
N ALA A 267 -3.39 12.50 24.84
CA ALA A 267 -3.13 13.68 25.64
C ALA A 267 -3.24 13.23 27.10
N GLY A 268 -2.12 12.97 27.77
CA GLY A 268 -2.14 12.68 29.20
C GLY A 268 -1.20 11.60 29.74
N ARG A 269 0.02 11.46 29.22
CA ARG A 269 1.15 10.99 30.05
C ARG A 269 2.34 11.90 29.87
N THR A 270 2.40 12.94 30.68
CA THR A 270 3.67 13.54 31.10
C THR A 270 4.47 12.45 31.80
N LEU A 271 5.38 11.80 31.08
CA LEU A 271 6.43 11.00 31.68
C LEU A 271 7.33 11.96 32.46
N SER A 272 7.10 12.05 33.78
CA SER A 272 8.05 12.60 34.72
C SER A 272 9.30 11.71 34.71
N SER A 273 10.22 11.98 33.79
CA SER A 273 11.56 11.39 33.77
C SER A 273 12.38 12.05 34.87
N THR A 274 12.33 11.51 36.07
CA THR A 274 13.30 11.84 37.12
C THR A 274 14.53 10.98 36.90
N THR A 275 15.46 11.46 36.08
CA THR A 275 16.79 10.86 35.97
C THR A 275 17.59 11.25 37.21
N HIS A 276 17.68 10.31 38.16
CA HIS A 276 18.66 10.37 39.24
C HIS A 276 20.04 10.03 38.64
N TYR A 277 20.90 11.04 38.50
CA TYR A 277 22.32 10.84 38.21
C TYR A 277 23.05 10.58 39.53
N ASP A 278 23.38 9.32 39.81
CA ASP A 278 24.32 8.99 40.87
C ASP A 278 25.74 9.40 40.44
N SER A 279 26.32 10.28 41.24
CA SER A 279 27.68 10.77 41.06
C SER A 279 28.67 9.67 41.43
N ILE A 280 29.56 9.33 40.50
CA ILE A 280 30.69 8.41 40.74
C ILE A 280 31.76 9.19 41.53
N PRO A 281 32.20 8.72 42.71
CA PRO A 281 33.27 9.37 43.46
C PRO A 281 34.64 9.10 42.81
N SER A 282 35.49 10.13 42.87
CA SER A 282 36.87 10.16 42.37
C SER A 282 37.84 9.36 43.23
#